data_AF-A0A535NMK4-F1
#
_entry.id   AF-A0A535NMK4-F1
#
_cell.length_a   1.000
_cell.length_b   1.000
_cell.length_c   1.000
_cell.angle_alpha   90.00
_cell.angle_beta   90.00
_cell.angle_gamma   90.00
#
_symmetry.space_group_name_H-M   'P 1'
#
loop_
_entity.id
_entity.type
_entity.pdbx_description
1 polymer ?
#
loop_
_entity_poly.entity_id
_entity_poly.type
_entity_poly.pdbx_seq_one_letter_code
_entity_poly.pdbx_strand_id
1 'polypeptide(L)'
;MTKEAPGERYFERRQIREAIAFAEAGGIALHRNFDYYHGSTIRGMRRERPFLHVIGLRPRLEEWGRKHGLRPEWIQPEKRRRVAHYDVFGAFAQELIERLAPPA
;
A
#
# COMPACT_ATOMS: atom_id res chain seq x y z
N MET A 1 -10.59 -22.63 13.68
CA MET A 1 -10.14 -22.52 12.28
C MET A 1 -9.58 -21.11 12.07
N THR A 2 -8.26 -20.94 12.14
CA THR A 2 -7.62 -19.68 11.75
C THR A 2 -7.75 -19.55 10.23
N LYS A 3 -8.70 -18.73 9.79
CA LYS A 3 -8.77 -18.29 8.39
C LYS A 3 -7.46 -17.54 8.15
N GLU A 4 -6.52 -18.14 7.43
CA GLU A 4 -5.31 -17.43 7.01
C GLU A 4 -5.76 -16.13 6.38
N ALA A 5 -5.21 -15.02 6.84
CA ALA A 5 -5.60 -13.75 6.27
C ALA A 5 -5.18 -13.72 4.80
N PRO A 6 -5.94 -13.02 3.96
CA PRO A 6 -5.56 -12.84 2.57
C PRO A 6 -4.11 -12.31 2.50
N GLY A 7 -3.33 -12.81 1.54
CA GLY A 7 -1.96 -12.35 1.30
C GLY A 7 -1.93 -10.93 0.71
N GLU A 8 -0.97 -10.70 -0.19
CA GLU A 8 -0.85 -9.42 -0.90
C GLU A 8 -1.61 -9.48 -2.23
N ARG A 9 -2.25 -8.37 -2.62
CA ARG A 9 -2.90 -8.27 -3.94
C ARG A 9 -2.78 -6.87 -4.51
N TYR A 10 -2.46 -6.79 -5.79
CA TYR A 10 -2.42 -5.54 -6.54
C TYR A 10 -3.81 -5.13 -7.06
N PHE A 11 -4.08 -3.83 -7.06
CA PHE A 11 -5.32 -3.20 -7.49
C PHE A 11 -5.03 -1.99 -8.37
N GLU A 12 -5.70 -1.93 -9.52
CA GLU A 12 -5.59 -0.82 -10.45
C GLU A 12 -6.23 0.46 -9.91
N ARG A 13 -5.90 1.58 -10.55
CA ARG A 13 -6.30 2.92 -10.11
C ARG A 13 -7.81 3.06 -9.86
N ARG A 14 -8.65 2.42 -10.68
CA ARG A 14 -10.12 2.48 -10.55
C ARG A 14 -10.70 1.56 -9.47
N GLN A 15 -9.89 0.71 -8.85
CA GLN A 15 -10.32 -0.37 -7.94
C GLN A 15 -10.14 -0.04 -6.45
N ILE A 16 -10.23 1.23 -6.06
CA ILE A 16 -10.02 1.65 -4.66
C ILE A 16 -11.04 1.03 -3.70
N ARG A 17 -12.29 0.80 -4.14
CA ARG A 17 -13.33 0.22 -3.27
C ARG A 17 -13.02 -1.24 -2.96
N GLU A 18 -12.57 -1.98 -3.96
CA GLU A 18 -12.17 -3.38 -3.88
C GLU A 18 -10.89 -3.54 -3.05
N ALA A 19 -9.92 -2.64 -3.23
CA ALA A 19 -8.69 -2.59 -2.43
C ALA A 19 -9.01 -2.40 -0.94
N ILE A 20 -9.91 -1.45 -0.61
CA ILE A 20 -10.34 -1.22 0.77
C ILE A 20 -11.06 -2.45 1.33
N ALA A 21 -12.02 -3.03 0.58
CA ALA A 21 -12.74 -4.21 1.04
C ALA A 21 -11.82 -5.42 1.29
N PHE A 22 -10.82 -5.63 0.43
CA PHE A 22 -9.81 -6.67 0.60
C PHE A 22 -8.95 -6.43 1.85
N ALA A 23 -8.52 -5.19 2.07
CA ALA A 23 -7.76 -4.79 3.24
C ALA A 23 -8.58 -4.95 4.54
N GLU A 24 -9.86 -4.58 4.54
CA GLU A 24 -10.78 -4.75 5.67
C GLU A 24 -11.02 -6.23 6.01
N ALA A 25 -10.95 -7.13 5.02
CA ALA A 25 -11.00 -8.58 5.21
C ALA A 25 -9.68 -9.17 5.75
N GLY A 26 -8.67 -8.35 5.99
CA GLY A 26 -7.38 -8.74 6.58
C GLY A 26 -6.21 -8.83 5.60
N GLY A 27 -6.42 -8.52 4.32
CA GLY A 27 -5.37 -8.53 3.30
C GLY A 27 -4.47 -7.29 3.29
N ILE A 28 -3.40 -7.36 2.49
CA ILE A 28 -2.57 -6.20 2.13
C ILE A 28 -2.86 -5.83 0.67
N ALA A 29 -3.54 -4.70 0.45
CA ALA A 29 -3.89 -4.22 -0.87
C ALA A 29 -2.87 -3.20 -1.38
N LEU A 30 -2.23 -3.48 -2.51
CA LEU A 30 -1.36 -2.53 -3.20
C LEU A 30 -2.17 -1.82 -4.28
N HIS A 31 -2.62 -0.62 -3.98
CA HIS A 31 -3.48 0.15 -4.87
C HIS A 31 -2.67 1.19 -5.63
N ARG A 32 -2.77 1.18 -6.96
CA ARG A 32 -2.13 2.17 -7.83
C ARG A 32 -2.71 3.56 -7.57
N ASN A 33 -1.86 4.47 -7.10
CA ASN A 33 -2.25 5.85 -6.82
C ASN A 33 -2.04 6.75 -8.04
N PHE A 34 -2.43 8.03 -7.89
CA PHE A 34 -2.15 9.07 -8.85
C PHE A 34 -0.71 9.55 -8.71
N ASP A 35 0.02 9.60 -9.83
CA ASP A 35 1.39 10.14 -9.88
C ASP A 35 1.44 11.68 -9.77
N TYR A 36 0.35 12.34 -9.35
CA TYR A 36 0.22 13.80 -9.29
C TYR A 36 1.26 14.45 -8.36
N TYR A 37 1.79 13.69 -7.41
CA TYR A 37 2.81 14.16 -6.47
C TYR A 37 4.26 13.99 -6.97
N HIS A 38 4.47 13.55 -8.21
CA HIS A 38 5.81 13.38 -8.76
C HIS A 38 6.63 14.68 -8.68
N GLY A 39 7.87 14.57 -8.22
CA GLY A 39 8.82 15.68 -8.12
C GLY A 39 8.67 16.55 -6.86
N SER A 40 7.65 16.33 -6.04
CA SER A 40 7.50 17.03 -4.76
C SER A 40 8.21 16.31 -3.61
N THR A 41 8.45 17.00 -2.50
CA THR A 41 9.16 16.45 -1.35
C THR A 41 8.22 16.24 -0.17
N ILE A 42 8.33 15.10 0.52
CA ILE A 42 7.67 14.83 1.79
C ILE A 42 8.70 14.35 2.81
N ARG A 43 8.79 15.02 3.97
CA ARG A 43 9.75 14.65 5.03
C ARG A 43 11.20 14.47 4.52
N GLY A 44 11.64 15.35 3.62
CA GLY A 44 12.98 15.30 3.01
C GLY A 44 13.16 14.28 1.88
N MET A 45 12.13 13.47 1.56
CA MET A 45 12.19 12.48 0.49
C MET A 45 11.48 12.98 -0.77
N ARG A 46 12.17 12.90 -1.92
CA ARG A 46 11.59 13.20 -3.23
C ARG A 46 10.65 12.08 -3.62
N ARG A 47 9.43 12.46 -3.97
CA ARG A 47 8.38 11.56 -4.45
C ARG A 47 8.59 11.29 -5.94
N GLU A 48 9.00 10.09 -6.28
CA GLU A 48 9.23 9.67 -7.66
C GLU A 48 8.20 8.63 -8.09
N ARG A 49 7.72 8.71 -9.34
CA ARG A 49 6.79 7.70 -9.86
C ARG A 49 7.51 6.35 -10.01
N PRO A 50 6.81 5.21 -9.90
CA PRO A 50 5.36 5.05 -9.68
C PRO A 50 4.93 5.29 -8.22
N PHE A 51 3.63 5.51 -7.98
CA PHE A 51 3.06 5.67 -6.63
C PHE A 51 2.03 4.60 -6.30
N LEU A 52 2.13 3.99 -5.11
CA LEU A 52 1.13 3.09 -4.57
C LEU A 52 0.70 3.52 -3.16
N HIS A 53 -0.56 3.21 -2.84
CA HIS A 53 -0.99 3.05 -1.47
C HIS A 53 -0.90 1.58 -1.09
N VAL A 54 -0.19 1.25 0.00
CA VAL A 54 -0.26 -0.08 0.61
C VAL A 54 -1.27 -0.03 1.75
N ILE A 55 -2.44 -0.61 1.54
CA ILE A 55 -3.62 -0.47 2.39
C ILE A 55 -3.85 -1.76 3.19
N GLY A 56 -4.14 -1.63 4.48
CA GLY A 56 -4.34 -2.77 5.37
C GLY A 56 -4.87 -2.35 6.73
N LEU A 57 -5.22 -3.35 7.56
CA LEU A 57 -5.42 -3.12 8.99
C LEU A 57 -4.07 -2.74 9.62
N ARG A 58 -4.05 -1.77 10.54
CA ARG A 58 -2.79 -1.28 11.13
C ARG A 58 -1.85 -2.36 11.66
N PRO A 59 -2.29 -3.35 12.48
CA PRO A 59 -1.40 -4.42 12.93
C PRO A 59 -0.78 -5.22 11.78
N ARG A 60 -1.53 -5.42 10.69
CA ARG A 60 -1.05 -6.10 9.48
C ARG A 60 -0.03 -5.26 8.72
N LEU A 61 -0.26 -3.94 8.61
CA LEU A 61 0.69 -3.03 7.99
C LEU A 61 1.96 -2.85 8.79
N GLU A 62 1.91 -2.92 10.12
CA GLU A 62 3.12 -2.92 10.94
C GLU A 62 3.98 -4.15 10.68
N GLU A 63 3.37 -5.33 10.68
CA GLU A 63 4.07 -6.59 10.38
C GLU A 63 4.64 -6.58 8.96
N TRP A 64 3.82 -6.22 7.98
CA TRP A 64 4.23 -6.11 6.59
C TRP A 64 5.35 -5.07 6.43
N GLY A 65 5.19 -3.88 7.00
CA GLY A 65 6.17 -2.81 6.95
C GLY A 65 7.53 -3.24 7.50
N ARG A 66 7.57 -3.90 8.66
CA ARG A 66 8.83 -4.41 9.25
C ARG A 66 9.56 -5.40 8.32
N LYS A 67 8.82 -6.29 7.63
CA LYS A 67 9.39 -7.23 6.64
C LYS A 67 10.02 -6.52 5.43
N HIS A 68 9.53 -5.32 5.10
CA HIS A 68 10.03 -4.49 4.01
C HIS A 68 10.92 -3.33 4.46
N GLY A 69 11.36 -3.31 5.73
CA GLY A 69 12.23 -2.25 6.26
C GLY A 69 11.53 -0.90 6.47
N LEU A 70 10.20 -0.85 6.45
CA LEU A 70 9.41 0.35 6.72
C LEU A 70 9.14 0.50 8.22
N ARG A 71 9.07 1.76 8.64
CA ARG A 71 8.84 2.13 10.03
C ARG A 71 7.32 2.34 10.31
N PRO A 72 6.73 1.77 11.37
CA PRO A 72 5.31 1.96 11.72
C PRO A 72 4.80 3.41 11.76
N GLU A 73 5.65 4.35 12.14
CA GLU A 73 5.40 5.80 12.18
C GLU A 73 5.24 6.45 10.79
N TRP A 74 5.51 5.71 9.72
CA TRP A 74 5.18 6.11 8.36
C TRP A 74 3.76 5.74 7.94
N ILE A 75 3.05 4.92 8.75
CA ILE A 75 1.65 4.60 8.52
C ILE A 75 0.81 5.87 8.63
N GLN A 76 0.15 6.21 7.53
CA GLN A 76 -0.86 7.24 7.48
C GLN A 76 -2.13 6.78 8.21
N PRO A 77 -2.75 7.66 9.01
CA PRO A 77 -3.83 7.27 9.92
C PRO A 77 -5.09 6.80 9.18
N GLU A 78 -5.82 5.96 9.88
CA GLU A 78 -7.20 5.57 9.63
C GLU A 78 -8.07 6.83 9.67
N LYS A 79 -8.35 7.44 8.51
CA LYS A 79 -9.25 8.61 8.43
C LYS A 79 -10.70 8.15 8.67
N ARG A 80 -11.56 8.22 7.65
CA ARG A 80 -12.97 7.77 7.75
C ARG A 80 -13.13 6.25 7.52
N ARG A 81 -12.06 5.47 7.55
CA ARG A 81 -12.02 4.05 7.16
C ARG A 81 -11.37 3.24 8.28
N ARG A 82 -11.64 1.93 8.34
CA ARG A 82 -11.02 1.00 9.30
C ARG A 82 -9.58 0.62 8.94
N VAL A 83 -9.11 1.04 7.77
CA VAL A 83 -7.80 0.70 7.21
C VAL A 83 -6.88 1.91 7.22
N ALA A 84 -5.59 1.64 7.43
CA ALA A 84 -4.51 2.60 7.33
C ALA A 84 -3.75 2.37 6.01
N HIS A 85 -2.73 3.19 5.73
CA HIS A 85 -1.86 2.94 4.56
C HIS A 85 -0.43 3.43 4.72
N TYR A 86 0.50 2.86 3.96
CA TYR A 86 1.75 3.52 3.59
C TYR A 86 1.61 4.18 2.22
N ASP A 87 2.29 5.31 2.05
CA ASP A 87 2.62 5.86 0.74
C ASP A 87 3.98 5.28 0.31
N VAL A 88 4.01 4.53 -0.78
CA VAL A 88 5.25 3.99 -1.36
C VAL A 88 5.42 4.51 -2.77
N PHE A 89 6.68 4.74 -3.16
CA PHE A 89 7.00 5.40 -4.41
C PHE A 89 8.37 5.00 -4.95
N GLY A 90 8.67 5.35 -6.19
CA GLY A 90 9.95 5.11 -6.86
C GLY A 90 10.27 3.61 -7.00
N ALA A 91 11.54 3.26 -6.82
CA ALA A 91 12.04 1.90 -7.02
C ALA A 91 11.30 0.84 -6.18
N PHE A 92 10.97 1.16 -4.92
CA PHE A 92 10.25 0.21 -4.07
C PHE A 92 8.81 -0.02 -4.54
N ALA A 93 8.13 1.03 -5.02
CA ALA A 93 6.81 0.87 -5.64
C ALA A 93 6.89 0.06 -6.94
N GLN A 94 7.94 0.25 -7.74
CA GLN A 94 8.16 -0.49 -8.99
C GLN A 94 8.35 -1.99 -8.72
N GLU A 95 9.20 -2.36 -7.75
CA GLU A 95 9.42 -3.76 -7.35
C GLU A 95 8.12 -4.46 -6.95
N LEU A 96 7.27 -3.76 -6.18
CA LEU A 96 5.98 -4.29 -5.76
C LEU A 96 5.01 -4.50 -6.93
N ILE A 97 5.03 -3.60 -7.93
CA ILE A 97 4.23 -3.75 -9.15
C ILE A 97 4.71 -4.97 -9.92
N GLU A 98 6.01 -5.12 -10.14
CA GLU A 98 6.58 -6.25 -10.90
C GLU A 98 6.27 -7.61 -10.27
N ARG A 99 6.19 -7.67 -8.94
CA ARG A 99 5.88 -8.90 -8.21
C ARG A 99 4.40 -9.28 -8.23
N LEU A 100 3.49 -8.29 -8.26
CA LEU A 100 2.08 -8.51 -7.92
C LEU A 100 1.07 -8.05 -8.96
N ALA A 101 1.46 -7.16 -9.86
CA ALA A 101 0.59 -6.76 -10.96
C ALA A 101 0.44 -7.94 -11.94
N PRO A 102 -0.78 -8.16 -12.46
CA PRO A 102 -0.94 -9.15 -13.52
C PRO A 102 -0.09 -8.76 -14.75
N PRO A 103 0.39 -9.74 -15.53
CA PRO A 103 1.07 -9.45 -16.78
C PRO A 103 0.16 -8.62 -17.70
N ALA A 104 0.77 -7.64 -18.38
CA ALA A 104 0.10 -6.71 -19.28
C ALA A 104 -0.38 -7.40 -20.57
#